data_AF-A0A7Y0FUW4-F1
#
_entry.id   AF-A0A7Y0FUW4-F1
#
_cell.length_a   1.000
_cell.length_b   1.000
_cell.length_c   1.000
_cell.angle_alpha   90.00
_cell.angle_beta   90.00
_cell.angle_gamma   90.00
#
_symmetry.space_group_name_H-M   'P 1'
#
loop_
_entity.id
_entity.type
_entity.pdbx_description
1 polymer ?
#
loop_
_entity_poly.entity_id
_entity_poly.type
_entity_poly.pdbx_seq_one_letter_code
_entity_poly.pdbx_strand_id
1 'polypeptide(L)'
;MKVFISWSGDLSREVAVVLRDWLPSVIQSIEPYVSSEDIDKGTRWSSDIASELETSSFGILCVTGSNIHAPWINFEAGALSKSVESSRVSPFLFNIKRSDVSGPLVQFQSTINEKEDIFKLLNSINDAEEKSLPIDRLRTIFDVWWPKLEEHLSKLESKTKTDIKEKASEKKKESDILEEVLELVRSQTLIIRDPEKLLPPAYLEYALKNRRLDSHAPISIRRPLLDLAEQVERLKLALHDDNISRLSLAELIADIEQPLHYMLKRWGTKERI
;
A
#
# COMPACT_ATOMS: atom_id res chain seq x y z
N MET A 1 18.50 -12.97 -40.11
CA MET A 1 19.08 -12.45 -38.85
C MET A 1 17.99 -12.46 -37.77
N LYS A 2 18.29 -12.98 -36.57
CA LYS A 2 17.32 -12.98 -35.46
C LYS A 2 17.31 -11.62 -34.75
N VAL A 3 16.12 -11.07 -34.55
CA VAL A 3 15.90 -9.83 -33.78
C VAL A 3 15.03 -10.14 -32.58
N PHE A 4 15.59 -10.01 -31.38
CA PHE A 4 14.87 -10.21 -30.14
C PHE A 4 14.05 -8.98 -29.79
N ILE A 5 12.78 -9.14 -29.44
CA ILE A 5 11.90 -8.05 -29.00
C ILE A 5 11.38 -8.37 -27.59
N SER A 6 11.82 -7.59 -26.63
CA SER A 6 11.38 -7.72 -25.24
C SER A 6 10.22 -6.78 -24.93
N TRP A 7 9.34 -7.22 -24.03
CA TRP A 7 8.18 -6.46 -23.57
C TRP A 7 7.86 -6.79 -22.11
N SER A 8 7.22 -5.86 -21.42
CA SER A 8 6.67 -6.06 -20.09
C SER A 8 5.39 -5.25 -19.89
N GLY A 9 4.32 -5.94 -19.50
CA GLY A 9 2.97 -5.38 -19.45
C GLY A 9 2.27 -5.29 -20.81
N ASP A 10 0.95 -5.12 -20.78
CA ASP A 10 0.08 -5.28 -21.95
C ASP A 10 0.39 -4.30 -23.10
N LEU A 11 0.64 -3.02 -22.79
CA LEU A 11 0.89 -2.01 -23.82
C LEU A 11 2.17 -2.29 -24.61
N SER A 12 3.25 -2.62 -23.90
CA SER A 12 4.52 -2.92 -24.57
C SER A 12 4.45 -4.25 -25.34
N ARG A 13 3.64 -5.22 -24.89
CA ARG A 13 3.34 -6.45 -25.64
C ARG A 13 2.68 -6.14 -26.98
N GLU A 14 1.67 -5.28 -26.99
CA GLU A 14 0.99 -4.89 -28.23
C GLU A 14 1.95 -4.18 -29.19
N VAL A 15 2.81 -3.29 -28.68
CA VAL A 15 3.87 -2.65 -29.48
C VAL A 15 4.85 -3.67 -30.04
N ALA A 16 5.32 -4.61 -29.22
CA ALA A 16 6.26 -5.65 -29.64
C ALA A 16 5.69 -6.54 -30.75
N VAL A 17 4.41 -6.91 -30.65
CA VAL A 17 3.70 -7.67 -31.69
C VAL A 17 3.59 -6.88 -32.99
N VAL A 18 3.25 -5.58 -32.92
CA VAL A 18 3.20 -4.72 -34.11
C VAL A 18 4.57 -4.64 -34.79
N LEU A 19 5.65 -4.47 -34.02
CA LEU A 19 7.01 -4.45 -34.56
C LEU A 19 7.41 -5.79 -35.18
N ARG A 20 7.06 -6.91 -34.53
CA ARG A 20 7.31 -8.26 -35.05
C ARG A 20 6.67 -8.48 -36.41
N ASP A 21 5.43 -8.05 -36.60
CA ASP A 21 4.71 -8.27 -37.84
C ASP A 21 5.16 -7.26 -38.94
N TRP A 22 5.61 -6.08 -38.53
CA TRP A 22 6.03 -5.02 -39.45
C TRP A 22 7.48 -5.16 -39.96
N LEU A 23 8.44 -5.50 -39.10
CA LEU A 23 9.87 -5.58 -39.45
C LEU A 23 10.15 -6.45 -40.69
N PRO A 24 9.58 -7.66 -40.85
CA PRO A 24 9.80 -8.51 -42.02
C PRO A 24 9.24 -7.90 -43.32
N SER A 25 8.28 -6.97 -43.23
CA SER A 25 7.73 -6.28 -44.39
C SER A 25 8.73 -5.27 -44.98
N VAL A 26 9.64 -4.76 -44.15
CA VAL A 26 10.68 -3.79 -44.56
C VAL A 26 11.99 -4.50 -44.89
N ILE A 27 12.45 -5.38 -44.00
CA ILE A 27 13.69 -6.14 -44.15
C ILE A 27 13.34 -7.64 -44.05
N GLN A 28 13.16 -8.27 -45.20
CA GLN A 28 12.62 -9.63 -45.34
C GLN A 28 13.52 -10.73 -44.76
N SER A 29 14.79 -10.42 -44.56
CA SER A 29 15.81 -11.32 -44.02
C SER A 29 15.86 -11.33 -42.49
N ILE A 30 15.02 -10.53 -41.83
CA ILE A 30 14.89 -10.52 -40.38
C ILE A 30 13.86 -11.55 -39.93
N GLU A 31 14.20 -12.26 -38.87
CA GLU A 31 13.31 -13.14 -38.11
C GLU A 31 13.09 -12.51 -36.73
N PRO A 32 12.04 -11.68 -36.54
CA PRO A 32 11.77 -11.08 -35.25
C PRO A 32 11.13 -12.11 -34.31
N TYR A 33 11.67 -12.22 -33.11
CA TYR A 33 11.19 -13.09 -32.06
C TYR A 33 10.75 -12.24 -30.87
N VAL A 34 9.49 -12.38 -30.47
CA VAL A 34 8.92 -11.72 -29.29
C VAL A 34 8.99 -12.69 -28.12
N SER A 35 9.44 -12.25 -26.96
CA SER A 35 9.48 -13.10 -25.77
C SER A 35 8.11 -13.73 -25.48
N SER A 36 8.09 -15.03 -25.23
CA SER A 36 6.85 -15.80 -25.00
C SER A 36 6.17 -15.49 -23.66
N GLU A 37 6.94 -15.03 -22.67
CA GLU A 37 6.47 -14.71 -21.33
C GLU A 37 6.64 -13.22 -21.01
N ASP A 38 5.75 -12.72 -20.14
CA ASP A 38 5.91 -11.41 -19.52
C ASP A 38 7.10 -11.47 -18.56
N ILE A 39 7.98 -10.48 -18.65
CA ILE A 39 9.23 -10.42 -17.89
C ILE A 39 8.97 -10.36 -16.36
N ASP A 40 7.73 -10.08 -15.94
CA ASP A 40 7.39 -9.72 -14.56
C ASP A 40 7.05 -10.88 -13.59
N LYS A 41 7.33 -12.17 -13.89
CA LYS A 41 7.01 -13.28 -12.93
C LYS A 41 8.05 -14.39 -12.79
N GLY A 42 8.67 -14.47 -11.59
CA GLY A 42 9.03 -15.72 -10.90
C GLY A 42 10.23 -16.56 -11.36
N THR A 43 10.78 -16.35 -12.55
CA THR A 43 11.93 -17.12 -13.10
C THR A 43 13.22 -16.28 -13.06
N ARG A 44 14.40 -16.89 -13.20
CA ARG A 44 15.68 -16.16 -13.42
C ARG A 44 15.71 -15.56 -14.84
N TRP A 45 14.81 -14.64 -15.11
CA TRP A 45 14.54 -14.10 -16.45
C TRP A 45 15.72 -13.29 -17.02
N SER A 46 16.65 -12.78 -16.19
CA SER A 46 17.83 -12.05 -16.67
C SER A 46 18.86 -12.91 -17.39
N SER A 47 19.01 -14.18 -16.98
CA SER A 47 19.87 -15.12 -17.70
C SER A 47 19.25 -15.55 -19.02
N ASP A 48 17.92 -15.64 -19.07
CA ASP A 48 17.21 -16.04 -20.28
C ASP A 48 17.25 -14.92 -21.33
N ILE A 49 17.03 -13.65 -20.94
CA ILE A 49 17.19 -12.51 -21.86
C ILE A 49 18.64 -12.37 -22.33
N ALA A 50 19.62 -12.52 -21.45
CA ALA A 50 21.02 -12.48 -21.83
C ALA A 50 21.36 -13.59 -22.84
N SER A 51 20.88 -14.82 -22.63
CA SER A 51 21.08 -15.93 -23.56
C SER A 51 20.37 -15.73 -24.89
N GLU A 52 19.14 -15.20 -24.89
CA GLU A 52 18.41 -14.88 -26.12
C GLU A 52 19.06 -13.72 -26.88
N LEU A 53 19.60 -12.72 -26.18
CA LEU A 53 20.39 -11.65 -26.77
C LEU A 53 21.74 -12.13 -27.29
N GLU A 54 22.41 -13.08 -26.62
CA GLU A 54 23.66 -13.68 -27.11
C GLU A 54 23.45 -14.47 -28.41
N THR A 55 22.29 -15.11 -28.57
CA THR A 55 21.93 -15.84 -29.80
C THR A 55 21.31 -14.95 -30.88
N SER A 56 20.91 -13.72 -30.52
CA SER A 56 20.33 -12.74 -31.44
C SER A 56 21.36 -11.69 -31.84
N SER A 57 21.29 -11.19 -33.06
CA SER A 57 22.23 -10.14 -33.52
C SER A 57 21.80 -8.74 -33.09
N PHE A 58 20.51 -8.57 -32.81
CA PHE A 58 19.93 -7.30 -32.41
C PHE A 58 18.79 -7.51 -31.40
N GLY A 59 18.68 -6.62 -30.41
CA GLY A 59 17.63 -6.59 -29.40
C GLY A 59 16.87 -5.25 -29.38
N ILE A 60 15.54 -5.32 -29.35
CA ILE A 60 14.64 -4.18 -29.19
C ILE A 60 13.92 -4.31 -27.84
N LEU A 61 14.08 -3.32 -26.96
CA LEU A 61 13.42 -3.32 -25.66
C LEU A 61 12.22 -2.37 -25.71
N CYS A 62 10.99 -2.88 -25.63
CA CYS A 62 9.79 -2.03 -25.66
C CYS A 62 9.54 -1.39 -24.29
N VAL A 63 9.85 -0.11 -24.16
CA VAL A 63 9.71 0.66 -22.92
C VAL A 63 8.52 1.60 -23.00
N THR A 64 7.69 1.57 -21.97
CA THR A 64 6.49 2.39 -21.80
C THR A 64 6.46 2.99 -20.40
N GLY A 65 5.62 3.99 -20.16
CA GLY A 65 5.48 4.59 -18.83
C GLY A 65 5.04 3.60 -17.74
N SER A 66 4.46 2.46 -18.12
CA SER A 66 4.07 1.41 -17.18
C SER A 66 5.21 0.51 -16.74
N ASN A 67 6.25 0.35 -17.57
CA ASN A 67 7.33 -0.61 -17.32
C ASN A 67 8.70 0.04 -17.12
N ILE A 68 8.85 1.35 -17.34
CA ILE A 68 10.13 2.08 -17.24
C ILE A 68 10.83 1.93 -15.88
N HIS A 69 10.06 1.72 -14.82
CA HIS A 69 10.56 1.50 -13.46
C HIS A 69 10.58 0.03 -13.04
N ALA A 70 10.26 -0.88 -13.95
CA ALA A 70 10.23 -2.29 -13.64
C ALA A 70 11.63 -2.74 -13.19
N PRO A 71 11.75 -3.60 -12.16
CA PRO A 71 13.03 -4.05 -11.63
C PRO A 71 13.94 -4.60 -12.74
N TRP A 72 13.35 -5.23 -13.74
CA TRP A 72 14.05 -5.84 -14.87
C TRP A 72 14.75 -4.86 -15.82
N ILE A 73 14.24 -3.65 -15.94
CA ILE A 73 14.92 -2.57 -16.67
C ILE A 73 16.14 -2.09 -15.88
N ASN A 74 16.00 -2.10 -14.55
CA ASN A 74 17.03 -1.71 -13.61
C ASN A 74 18.03 -2.84 -13.28
N PHE A 75 17.94 -3.99 -13.97
CA PHE A 75 18.68 -5.21 -13.67
C PHE A 75 20.16 -5.08 -14.05
N GLU A 76 20.83 -4.36 -13.16
CA GLU A 76 22.24 -4.25 -12.84
C GLU A 76 23.21 -4.36 -14.01
N ALA A 77 23.74 -3.19 -14.39
CA ALA A 77 24.71 -2.85 -15.43
C ALA A 77 25.90 -3.81 -15.70
N GLY A 78 26.06 -4.91 -14.94
CA GLY A 78 27.06 -5.96 -15.14
C GLY A 78 26.60 -7.20 -15.90
N ALA A 79 25.31 -7.60 -15.85
CA ALA A 79 24.87 -8.87 -16.44
C ALA A 79 24.60 -8.74 -17.96
N LEU A 80 23.86 -7.70 -18.35
CA LEU A 80 23.58 -7.40 -19.75
C LEU A 80 24.80 -6.88 -20.50
N SER A 81 25.72 -6.16 -19.85
CA SER A 81 26.89 -5.57 -20.52
C SER A 81 27.79 -6.63 -21.17
N LYS A 82 27.88 -7.82 -20.59
CA LYS A 82 28.64 -8.95 -21.15
C LYS A 82 27.96 -9.60 -22.37
N SER A 83 26.63 -9.77 -22.33
CA SER A 83 25.85 -10.31 -23.46
C SER A 83 25.65 -9.29 -24.60
N VAL A 84 25.74 -7.99 -24.28
CA VAL A 84 25.58 -6.88 -25.24
C VAL A 84 26.91 -6.49 -25.91
N GLU A 85 28.05 -7.02 -25.44
CA GLU A 85 29.32 -6.90 -26.18
C GLU A 85 29.25 -7.58 -27.57
N SER A 86 28.45 -8.64 -27.72
CA SER A 86 28.27 -9.35 -28.99
C SER A 86 26.99 -8.97 -29.76
N SER A 87 26.02 -8.31 -29.13
CA SER A 87 24.69 -8.02 -29.70
C SER A 87 24.29 -6.56 -29.54
N ARG A 88 23.69 -5.95 -30.57
CA ARG A 88 23.28 -4.53 -30.52
C ARG A 88 21.91 -4.40 -29.87
N VAL A 89 21.74 -3.48 -28.91
CA VAL A 89 20.46 -3.26 -28.23
C VAL A 89 19.97 -1.81 -28.40
N SER A 90 18.69 -1.63 -28.71
CA SER A 90 18.04 -0.33 -28.75
C SER A 90 16.71 -0.33 -27.96
N PRO A 91 16.59 0.52 -26.93
CA PRO A 91 15.31 0.77 -26.28
C PRO A 91 14.34 1.51 -27.21
N PHE A 92 13.15 0.96 -27.40
CA PHE A 92 12.05 1.60 -28.12
C PHE A 92 11.11 2.27 -27.12
N LEU A 93 11.09 3.60 -27.12
CA LEU A 93 10.32 4.43 -26.19
C LEU A 93 8.94 4.71 -26.76
N PHE A 94 7.91 4.18 -26.11
CA PHE A 94 6.52 4.40 -26.48
C PHE A 94 5.78 5.20 -25.41
N ASN A 95 5.26 6.37 -25.79
CA ASN A 95 4.55 7.32 -24.92
C ASN A 95 5.37 7.81 -23.70
N ILE A 96 6.69 7.85 -23.83
CA ILE A 96 7.63 8.38 -22.82
C ILE A 96 8.69 9.25 -23.49
N LYS A 97 9.24 10.21 -22.75
CA LYS A 97 10.32 11.06 -23.24
C LYS A 97 11.67 10.42 -22.92
N ARG A 98 12.69 10.78 -23.70
CA ARG A 98 14.09 10.39 -23.40
C ARG A 98 14.55 10.87 -22.02
N SER A 99 14.01 11.99 -21.52
CA SER A 99 14.31 12.51 -20.17
C SER A 99 13.85 11.61 -19.03
N ASP A 100 12.84 10.78 -19.29
CA ASP A 100 12.22 9.94 -18.26
C ASP A 100 12.96 8.60 -18.14
N VAL A 101 13.81 8.28 -19.12
CA VAL A 101 14.69 7.12 -19.10
C VAL A 101 15.78 7.36 -18.05
N SER A 102 15.83 6.47 -17.07
CA SER A 102 16.81 6.51 -15.97
C SER A 102 17.52 5.17 -15.84
N GLY A 103 18.61 5.16 -15.09
CA GLY A 103 19.36 3.94 -14.80
C GLY A 103 20.20 3.43 -15.99
N PRO A 104 20.46 2.11 -16.08
CA PRO A 104 21.39 1.54 -17.06
C PRO A 104 20.92 1.64 -18.51
N LEU A 105 19.64 1.90 -18.79
CA LEU A 105 19.16 2.14 -20.16
C LEU A 105 19.75 3.38 -20.81
N VAL A 106 20.22 4.35 -20.03
CA VAL A 106 20.85 5.59 -20.54
C VAL A 106 22.12 5.29 -21.35
N GLN A 107 22.76 4.15 -21.11
CA GLN A 107 23.95 3.72 -21.87
C GLN A 107 23.61 3.30 -23.31
N PHE A 108 22.33 3.06 -23.61
CA PHE A 108 21.86 2.64 -24.92
C PHE A 108 21.15 3.79 -25.66
N GLN A 109 21.38 3.86 -26.97
CA GLN A 109 20.69 4.83 -27.81
C GLN A 109 19.21 4.46 -27.94
N SER A 110 18.36 5.28 -27.33
CA SER A 110 16.91 5.10 -27.33
C SER A 110 16.27 5.63 -28.62
N THR A 111 15.31 4.87 -29.15
CA THR A 111 14.50 5.19 -30.32
C THR A 111 13.14 5.72 -29.87
N ILE A 112 12.77 6.93 -30.31
CA ILE A 112 11.42 7.48 -30.10
C ILE A 112 10.50 7.00 -31.24
N ASN A 113 9.19 6.94 -30.99
CA ASN A 113 8.16 6.76 -32.01
C ASN A 113 8.04 7.97 -32.98
N GLU A 114 9.14 8.36 -33.62
CA GLU A 114 9.22 9.37 -34.66
C GLU A 114 9.77 8.74 -35.94
N LYS A 115 9.27 9.20 -37.09
CA LYS A 115 9.63 8.63 -38.41
C LYS A 115 11.14 8.57 -38.65
N GLU A 116 11.84 9.67 -38.37
CA GLU A 116 13.31 9.79 -38.53
C GLU A 116 14.07 8.83 -37.59
N ASP A 117 13.61 8.68 -36.35
CA ASP A 117 14.26 7.84 -35.35
C ASP A 117 14.03 6.35 -35.64
N ILE A 118 12.82 5.95 -36.06
CA ILE A 118 12.55 4.58 -36.47
C ILE A 118 13.35 4.22 -37.74
N PHE A 119 13.56 5.17 -38.65
CA PHE A 119 14.44 4.95 -39.78
C PHE A 119 15.90 4.70 -39.35
N LYS A 120 16.41 5.43 -38.33
CA LYS A 120 17.74 5.16 -37.76
C LYS A 120 17.83 3.80 -37.07
N LEU A 121 16.75 3.36 -36.41
CA LEU A 121 16.65 2.02 -35.85
C LEU A 121 16.77 0.97 -36.96
N LEU A 122 15.99 1.11 -38.03
CA LEU A 122 16.07 0.22 -39.20
C LEU A 122 17.46 0.22 -39.84
N ASN A 123 18.10 1.37 -39.97
CA ASN A 123 19.46 1.44 -40.52
C ASN A 123 20.45 0.69 -39.62
N SER A 124 20.33 0.83 -38.29
CA SER A 124 21.17 0.13 -37.33
C SER A 124 20.99 -1.38 -37.35
N ILE A 125 19.76 -1.84 -37.62
CA ILE A 125 19.41 -3.24 -37.82
C ILE A 125 19.97 -3.75 -39.15
N ASN A 126 19.80 -3.00 -40.23
CA ASN A 126 20.34 -3.33 -41.55
C ASN A 126 21.87 -3.41 -41.55
N ASP A 127 22.54 -2.55 -40.80
CA ASP A 127 24.00 -2.57 -40.60
C ASP A 127 24.48 -3.76 -39.75
N ALA A 128 23.60 -4.34 -38.92
CA ALA A 128 23.89 -5.55 -38.16
C ALA A 128 23.76 -6.82 -39.02
N GLU A 129 23.20 -6.70 -40.23
CA GLU A 129 22.99 -7.81 -41.13
C GLU A 129 24.19 -8.03 -42.06
N GLU A 130 24.52 -9.30 -42.33
CA GLU A 130 25.60 -9.65 -43.27
C GLU A 130 25.33 -9.20 -44.72
N LYS A 131 24.04 -9.10 -45.11
CA LYS A 131 23.60 -8.66 -46.45
C LYS A 131 22.75 -7.40 -46.35
N SER A 132 23.39 -6.30 -46.00
CA SER A 132 22.72 -5.01 -45.89
C SER A 132 22.12 -4.54 -47.22
N LEU A 133 20.90 -4.02 -47.14
CA LEU A 133 20.25 -3.34 -48.25
C LEU A 133 20.87 -1.96 -48.46
N PRO A 134 20.99 -1.47 -49.71
CA PRO A 134 21.36 -0.07 -49.96
C PRO A 134 20.39 0.88 -49.27
N ILE A 135 20.92 1.91 -48.60
CA ILE A 135 20.17 2.89 -47.81
C ILE A 135 19.01 3.52 -48.62
N ASP A 136 19.21 3.83 -49.90
CA ASP A 136 18.18 4.40 -50.77
C ASP A 136 16.99 3.45 -50.98
N ARG A 137 17.27 2.15 -51.10
CA ARG A 137 16.21 1.13 -51.19
C ARG A 137 15.50 0.96 -49.86
N LEU A 138 16.26 0.91 -48.76
CA LEU A 138 15.68 0.82 -47.42
C LEU A 138 14.73 2.00 -47.15
N ARG A 139 15.12 3.22 -47.53
CA ARG A 139 14.30 4.43 -47.37
C ARG A 139 13.02 4.37 -48.19
N THR A 140 13.11 3.92 -49.44
CA THR A 140 11.94 3.78 -50.32
C THR A 140 10.94 2.78 -49.76
N ILE A 141 11.42 1.63 -49.27
CA ILE A 141 10.56 0.59 -48.67
C ILE A 141 9.96 1.10 -47.37
N PHE A 142 10.76 1.78 -46.54
CA PHE A 142 10.31 2.38 -45.30
C PHE A 142 9.19 3.41 -45.53
N ASP A 143 9.32 4.32 -46.50
CA ASP A 143 8.32 5.33 -46.78
C ASP A 143 6.96 4.73 -47.21
N VAL A 144 6.97 3.56 -47.85
CA VAL A 144 5.75 2.83 -48.24
C VAL A 144 5.08 2.15 -47.05
N TRP A 145 5.87 1.54 -46.15
CA TRP A 145 5.34 0.78 -45.01
C TRP A 145 5.15 1.58 -43.72
N TRP A 146 5.73 2.79 -43.65
CA TRP A 146 5.61 3.70 -42.51
C TRP A 146 4.16 4.03 -42.15
N PRO A 147 3.28 4.43 -43.10
CA PRO A 147 1.91 4.83 -42.75
C PRO A 147 1.13 3.71 -42.05
N LYS A 148 1.39 2.45 -42.42
CA LYS A 148 0.77 1.30 -41.79
C LYS A 148 1.22 1.15 -40.33
N LEU A 149 2.53 1.26 -40.08
CA LEU A 149 3.07 1.23 -38.72
C LEU A 149 2.49 2.36 -37.86
N GLU A 150 2.49 3.58 -38.40
CA GLU A 150 1.96 4.77 -37.73
C GLU A 150 0.47 4.62 -37.38
N GLU A 151 -0.33 4.04 -38.28
CA GLU A 151 -1.74 3.74 -38.01
C GLU A 151 -1.90 2.73 -36.86
N HIS A 152 -1.10 1.65 -36.84
CA HIS A 152 -1.17 0.66 -35.77
C HIS A 152 -0.73 1.26 -34.43
N LEU A 153 0.38 2.01 -34.40
CA LEU A 153 0.90 2.62 -33.17
C LEU A 153 -0.03 3.73 -32.65
N SER A 154 -0.59 4.56 -33.52
CA SER A 154 -1.56 5.60 -33.12
C SER A 154 -2.86 5.00 -32.57
N LYS A 155 -3.33 3.86 -33.10
CA LYS A 155 -4.45 3.11 -32.50
C LYS A 155 -4.14 2.68 -31.08
N LEU A 156 -2.91 2.21 -30.79
CA LEU A 156 -2.49 1.85 -29.44
C LEU A 156 -2.46 3.07 -28.51
N GLU A 157 -1.95 4.22 -28.97
CA GLU A 157 -1.97 5.46 -28.19
C GLU A 157 -3.39 5.88 -27.83
N SER A 158 -4.32 5.78 -28.78
CA SER A 158 -5.72 6.15 -28.58
C SER A 158 -6.41 5.28 -27.53
N LYS A 159 -6.20 3.95 -27.57
CA LYS A 159 -6.73 3.00 -26.57
C LYS A 159 -6.21 3.32 -25.18
N THR A 160 -4.90 3.54 -25.06
CA THR A 160 -4.23 3.81 -23.78
C THR A 160 -4.73 5.11 -23.13
N LYS A 161 -5.03 6.16 -23.90
CA LYS A 161 -5.59 7.41 -23.36
C LYS A 161 -6.98 7.22 -22.73
N THR A 162 -7.76 6.26 -23.22
CA THR A 162 -9.06 5.86 -22.65
C THR A 162 -8.86 5.15 -21.31
N ASP A 163 -7.96 4.17 -21.25
CA ASP A 163 -7.68 3.40 -20.03
C ASP A 163 -6.98 4.22 -18.93
N ILE A 164 -6.15 5.21 -19.31
CA ILE A 164 -5.50 6.11 -18.35
C ILE A 164 -6.52 7.00 -17.64
N LYS A 165 -7.62 7.41 -18.29
CA LYS A 165 -8.69 8.17 -17.62
C LYS A 165 -9.37 7.36 -16.53
N GLU A 166 -9.55 6.05 -16.75
CA GLU A 166 -10.16 5.15 -15.78
C GLU A 166 -9.20 4.82 -14.63
N LYS A 167 -7.94 4.45 -14.92
CA LYS A 167 -6.91 4.16 -13.90
C LYS A 167 -6.46 5.39 -13.10
N ALA A 168 -6.47 6.59 -13.69
CA ALA A 168 -6.19 7.82 -12.95
C ALA A 168 -7.29 8.13 -11.92
N SER A 169 -8.54 7.70 -12.16
CA SER A 169 -9.63 7.83 -11.20
C SER A 169 -9.47 6.90 -9.98
N GLU A 170 -8.86 5.72 -10.19
CA GLU A 170 -8.57 4.75 -9.13
C GLU A 170 -7.35 5.15 -8.29
N LYS A 171 -6.23 5.55 -8.92
CA LYS A 171 -5.07 6.07 -8.19
C LYS A 171 -5.39 7.33 -7.37
N LYS A 172 -6.32 8.16 -7.84
CA LYS A 172 -6.80 9.33 -7.10
C LYS A 172 -7.61 8.93 -5.87
N LYS A 173 -8.43 7.87 -5.96
CA LYS A 173 -9.11 7.30 -4.79
C LYS A 173 -8.14 6.71 -3.77
N GLU A 174 -7.08 6.04 -4.22
CA GLU A 174 -6.05 5.52 -3.31
C GLU A 174 -5.29 6.63 -2.58
N SER A 175 -4.92 7.71 -3.29
CA SER A 175 -4.26 8.86 -2.65
C SER A 175 -5.18 9.56 -1.65
N ASP A 176 -6.47 9.70 -1.96
CA ASP A 176 -7.44 10.34 -1.07
C ASP A 176 -7.62 9.52 0.23
N ILE A 177 -7.67 8.20 0.14
CA ILE A 177 -7.76 7.31 1.32
C ILE A 177 -6.49 7.40 2.18
N LEU A 178 -5.31 7.44 1.55
CA LEU A 178 -4.05 7.57 2.28
C LEU A 178 -3.93 8.92 2.98
N GLU A 179 -4.40 10.00 2.35
CA GLU A 179 -4.46 11.34 2.94
C GLU A 179 -5.38 11.36 4.18
N GLU A 180 -6.56 10.73 4.08
CA GLU A 180 -7.52 10.60 5.18
C GLU A 180 -6.92 9.80 6.36
N VAL A 181 -6.26 8.67 6.09
CA VAL A 181 -5.58 7.88 7.14
C VAL A 181 -4.48 8.70 7.80
N LEU A 182 -3.73 9.50 7.03
CA LEU A 182 -2.66 10.35 7.55
C LEU A 182 -3.21 11.48 8.45
N GLU A 183 -4.35 12.08 8.09
CA GLU A 183 -5.07 13.02 8.94
C GLU A 183 -5.56 12.37 10.24
N LEU A 184 -6.13 11.17 10.18
CA LEU A 184 -6.56 10.43 11.35
C LEU A 184 -5.39 10.14 12.30
N VAL A 185 -4.24 9.71 11.78
CA VAL A 185 -3.03 9.45 12.59
C VAL A 185 -2.47 10.75 13.19
N ARG A 186 -2.46 11.85 12.44
CA ARG A 186 -2.05 13.17 12.95
C ARG A 186 -2.96 13.64 14.09
N SER A 187 -4.26 13.44 13.95
CA SER A 187 -5.23 13.78 15.00
C SER A 187 -5.00 12.97 16.29
N GLN A 188 -4.74 11.67 16.17
CA GLN A 188 -4.40 10.81 17.32
C GLN A 188 -3.06 11.21 17.95
N THR A 189 -2.07 11.56 17.14
CA THR A 189 -0.75 11.98 17.64
C THR A 189 -0.82 13.31 18.39
N LEU A 190 -1.66 14.26 17.93
CA LEU A 190 -1.95 15.51 18.64
C LEU A 190 -2.60 15.25 20.00
N ILE A 191 -3.53 14.31 20.06
CA ILE A 191 -4.21 13.90 21.30
C ILE A 191 -3.22 13.25 22.30
N ILE A 192 -2.29 12.42 21.81
CA ILE A 192 -1.30 11.73 22.66
C ILE A 192 -0.21 12.69 23.16
N ARG A 193 0.16 13.72 22.37
CA ARG A 193 1.20 14.70 22.73
C ARG A 193 0.81 15.63 23.87
N ASP A 194 -0.47 15.81 24.13
CA ASP A 194 -0.98 16.80 25.08
C ASP A 194 -2.00 16.18 26.06
N PRO A 195 -1.52 15.37 27.04
CA PRO A 195 -2.40 14.64 27.96
C PRO A 195 -3.25 15.57 28.84
N GLU A 196 -2.86 16.85 29.01
CA GLU A 196 -3.63 17.85 29.74
C GLU A 196 -4.93 18.23 29.03
N LYS A 197 -5.00 18.09 27.69
CA LYS A 197 -6.24 18.29 26.92
C LYS A 197 -7.19 17.10 27.03
N LEU A 198 -6.65 15.89 27.16
CA LEU A 198 -7.43 14.66 27.35
C LEU A 198 -8.06 14.59 28.74
N LEU A 199 -7.28 14.98 29.76
CA LEU A 199 -7.70 14.94 31.15
C LEU A 199 -7.40 16.29 31.81
N PRO A 200 -8.25 17.32 31.60
CA PRO A 200 -8.07 18.61 32.23
C PRO A 200 -7.97 18.47 33.75
N PRO A 201 -7.09 19.23 34.43
CA PRO A 201 -6.93 19.15 35.88
C PRO A 201 -8.24 19.33 36.65
N ALA A 202 -9.12 20.21 36.18
CA ALA A 202 -10.45 20.43 36.75
C ALA A 202 -11.36 19.18 36.67
N TYR A 203 -11.26 18.41 35.58
CA TYR A 203 -12.00 17.15 35.43
C TYR A 203 -11.42 16.06 36.33
N LEU A 204 -10.10 15.96 36.44
CA LEU A 204 -9.43 15.06 37.38
C LEU A 204 -9.80 15.38 38.84
N GLU A 205 -9.80 16.66 39.22
CA GLU A 205 -10.24 17.11 40.53
C GLU A 205 -11.70 16.74 40.80
N TYR A 206 -12.60 16.98 39.83
CA TYR A 206 -14.00 16.59 39.93
C TYR A 206 -14.17 15.06 40.10
N ALA A 207 -13.49 14.26 39.28
CA ALA A 207 -13.55 12.80 39.34
C ALA A 207 -12.97 12.22 40.64
N LEU A 208 -11.87 12.79 41.15
CA LEU A 208 -11.26 12.40 42.42
C LEU A 208 -12.10 12.85 43.62
N LYS A 209 -12.74 14.02 43.55
CA LYS A 209 -13.63 14.53 44.59
C LYS A 209 -14.91 13.72 44.68
N ASN A 210 -15.48 13.28 43.56
CA ASN A 210 -16.61 12.37 43.54
C ASN A 210 -16.26 10.96 44.03
N ARG A 211 -15.02 10.50 43.87
CA ARG A 211 -14.57 9.24 44.51
C ARG A 211 -14.41 9.34 46.03
N ARG A 212 -14.10 10.52 46.58
CA ARG A 212 -13.90 10.72 48.03
C ARG A 212 -15.19 10.73 48.84
N LEU A 213 -16.35 10.91 48.21
CA LEU A 213 -17.65 10.90 48.90
C LEU A 213 -18.12 9.48 49.27
N ASP A 214 -17.60 8.44 48.62
CA ASP A 214 -17.97 7.04 48.91
C ASP A 214 -17.01 6.31 49.87
N SER A 215 -15.96 6.98 50.37
CA SER A 215 -14.82 6.30 51.01
C SER A 215 -14.42 6.85 52.38
N HIS A 216 -15.34 7.00 53.34
CA HIS A 216 -14.99 7.24 54.75
C HIS A 216 -15.72 6.39 55.81
N ALA A 217 -16.50 5.38 55.41
CA ALA A 217 -16.77 4.25 56.30
C ALA A 217 -15.98 3.04 55.75
N PRO A 218 -15.00 2.49 56.48
CA PRO A 218 -14.42 1.22 56.07
C PRO A 218 -15.55 0.21 55.84
N ILE A 219 -15.49 -0.53 54.72
CA ILE A 219 -16.53 -1.46 54.24
C ILE A 219 -17.00 -2.44 55.34
N SER A 220 -16.19 -2.65 56.37
CA SER A 220 -16.47 -3.42 57.59
C SER A 220 -17.50 -2.80 58.57
N ILE A 221 -17.74 -1.49 58.55
CA ILE A 221 -18.74 -0.79 59.41
C ILE A 221 -20.09 -0.66 58.71
N ARG A 222 -20.11 -0.64 57.37
CA ARG A 222 -21.33 -0.38 56.60
C ARG A 222 -22.42 -1.44 56.83
N ARG A 223 -22.04 -2.72 56.89
CA ARG A 223 -22.98 -3.84 57.14
C ARG A 223 -23.57 -3.79 58.56
N PRO A 224 -22.77 -3.72 59.64
CA PRO A 224 -23.32 -3.58 61.00
C PRO A 224 -24.25 -2.36 61.19
N LEU A 225 -23.94 -1.22 60.55
CA LEU A 225 -24.79 -0.03 60.62
C LEU A 225 -26.14 -0.21 59.91
N LEU A 226 -26.14 -0.88 58.76
CA LEU A 226 -27.38 -1.22 58.03
C LEU A 226 -28.25 -2.18 58.85
N ASP A 227 -27.65 -3.22 59.41
CA ASP A 227 -28.36 -4.19 60.27
C ASP A 227 -28.96 -3.49 61.50
N LEU A 228 -28.22 -2.59 62.14
CA LEU A 228 -28.71 -1.85 63.30
C LEU A 228 -29.85 -0.89 62.94
N ALA A 229 -29.78 -0.23 61.78
CA ALA A 229 -30.85 0.61 61.27
C ALA A 229 -32.14 -0.19 61.01
N GLU A 230 -32.02 -1.37 60.41
CA GLU A 230 -33.16 -2.26 60.16
C GLU A 230 -33.80 -2.76 61.47
N GLN A 231 -32.99 -3.13 62.46
CA GLN A 231 -33.50 -3.58 63.76
C GLN A 231 -34.19 -2.46 64.54
N VAL A 232 -33.68 -1.23 64.48
CA VAL A 232 -34.34 -0.06 65.08
C VAL A 232 -35.67 0.26 64.38
N GLU A 233 -35.75 0.07 63.07
CA GLU A 233 -36.99 0.26 62.32
C GLU A 233 -38.04 -0.81 62.68
N ARG A 234 -37.63 -2.07 62.80
CA ARG A 234 -38.48 -3.16 63.31
C ARG A 234 -38.99 -2.88 64.72
N LEU A 235 -38.14 -2.34 65.60
CA LEU A 235 -38.52 -1.98 66.96
C LEU A 235 -39.49 -0.78 66.99
N LYS A 236 -39.34 0.20 66.10
CA LYS A 236 -40.30 1.31 65.94
C LYS A 236 -41.67 0.86 65.45
N LEU A 237 -41.69 -0.08 64.50
CA LEU A 237 -42.92 -0.69 63.98
C LEU A 237 -43.61 -1.51 65.08
N ALA A 238 -42.84 -2.28 65.84
CA ALA A 238 -43.33 -3.03 66.97
C ALA A 238 -43.93 -2.11 68.06
N LEU A 239 -43.27 -1.02 68.42
CA LEU A 239 -43.79 -0.07 69.42
C LEU A 239 -45.08 0.67 68.99
N HIS A 240 -45.45 0.65 67.70
CA HIS A 240 -46.72 1.19 67.21
C HIS A 240 -47.89 0.19 67.27
N ASP A 241 -47.63 -1.06 67.63
CA ASP A 241 -48.65 -2.10 67.75
C ASP A 241 -49.04 -2.25 69.24
N ASP A 242 -50.29 -1.91 69.57
CA ASP A 242 -50.79 -1.79 70.95
C ASP A 242 -50.84 -3.13 71.73
N ASN A 243 -50.55 -4.26 71.06
CA ASN A 243 -50.73 -5.61 71.60
C ASN A 243 -49.42 -6.42 71.77
N ILE A 244 -48.26 -5.75 71.83
CA ILE A 244 -46.98 -6.43 71.94
C ILE A 244 -46.69 -6.92 73.36
N SER A 245 -46.35 -8.21 73.45
CA SER A 245 -45.89 -8.83 74.69
C SER A 245 -44.52 -8.29 75.12
N ARG A 246 -44.35 -8.00 76.42
CA ARG A 246 -43.08 -7.57 77.01
C ARG A 246 -41.90 -8.50 76.70
N LEU A 247 -42.17 -9.80 76.50
CA LEU A 247 -41.14 -10.77 76.12
C LEU A 247 -40.58 -10.51 74.71
N SER A 248 -41.43 -10.15 73.76
CA SER A 248 -41.04 -9.85 72.38
C SER A 248 -40.25 -8.55 72.27
N LEU A 249 -40.59 -7.54 73.08
CA LEU A 249 -39.79 -6.31 73.19
C LEU A 249 -38.40 -6.57 73.77
N ALA A 250 -38.26 -7.50 74.73
CA ALA A 250 -36.97 -7.84 75.30
C ALA A 250 -36.06 -8.55 74.29
N GLU A 251 -36.62 -9.43 73.43
CA GLU A 251 -35.88 -10.08 72.35
C GLU A 251 -35.41 -9.06 71.28
N LEU A 252 -36.30 -8.16 70.85
CA LEU A 252 -35.97 -7.09 69.89
C LEU A 252 -34.88 -6.14 70.42
N ILE A 253 -34.86 -5.86 71.73
CA ILE A 253 -33.80 -5.06 72.35
C ILE A 253 -32.48 -5.84 72.39
N ALA A 254 -32.51 -7.14 72.71
CA ALA A 254 -31.31 -7.98 72.73
C ALA A 254 -30.68 -8.13 71.32
N ASP A 255 -31.50 -8.18 70.27
CA ASP A 255 -31.04 -8.23 68.88
C ASP A 255 -30.32 -6.95 68.43
N ILE A 256 -30.68 -5.79 68.99
CA ILE A 256 -29.98 -4.52 68.76
C ILE A 256 -28.66 -4.46 69.55
N GLU A 257 -28.59 -5.12 70.71
CA GLU A 257 -27.42 -5.09 71.59
C GLU A 257 -26.21 -5.79 70.95
N GLN A 258 -26.41 -6.89 70.22
CA GLN A 258 -25.32 -7.64 69.58
C GLN A 258 -24.50 -6.83 68.55
N PRO A 259 -25.12 -6.18 67.54
CA PRO A 259 -24.38 -5.33 66.61
C PRO A 259 -23.72 -4.13 67.30
N LEU A 260 -24.36 -3.54 68.32
CA LEU A 260 -23.80 -2.45 69.12
C LEU A 260 -22.55 -2.88 69.88
N HIS A 261 -22.59 -4.06 70.52
CA HIS A 261 -21.46 -4.62 71.26
C HIS A 261 -20.30 -4.99 70.32
N TYR A 262 -20.60 -5.54 69.14
CA TYR A 262 -19.61 -5.80 68.10
C TYR A 262 -18.94 -4.51 67.62
N MET A 263 -19.71 -3.44 67.42
CA MET A 263 -19.19 -2.14 67.03
C MET A 263 -18.32 -1.51 68.13
N LEU A 264 -18.77 -1.55 69.39
CA LEU A 264 -18.02 -1.06 70.55
C LEU A 264 -16.72 -1.85 70.80
N LYS A 265 -16.72 -3.18 70.65
CA LYS A 265 -15.51 -3.99 70.83
C LYS A 265 -14.47 -3.76 69.75
N ARG A 266 -14.90 -3.48 68.51
CA ARG A 266 -14.00 -3.35 67.35
C ARG A 266 -13.53 -1.92 67.10
N TRP A 267 -14.32 -0.92 67.50
CA TRP A 267 -14.02 0.50 67.26
C TRP A 267 -14.11 1.38 68.52
N GLY A 268 -14.60 0.88 69.65
CA GLY A 268 -14.86 1.64 70.88
C GLY A 268 -13.70 1.76 71.88
N THR A 269 -12.47 1.39 71.53
CA THR A 269 -11.30 1.67 72.39
C THR A 269 -10.24 2.49 71.65
N LYS A 270 -10.47 3.81 71.63
CA LYS A 270 -9.41 4.83 71.62
C LYS A 270 -9.94 6.14 72.22
N GLU A 271 -10.51 6.05 73.43
CA GLU A 271 -10.74 7.21 74.30
C GLU A 271 -10.90 6.71 75.75
N ARG A 272 -9.79 6.29 76.33
CA ARG A 272 -9.58 6.41 77.78
C ARG A 272 -8.27 7.17 77.97
N ILE A 273 -8.44 8.38 78.49
CA ILE A 273 -7.45 9.28 79.07
C ILE A 273 -6.56 8.51 80.05
#